data_AF-A0A959LTR2-F1
#
_entry.id   AF-A0A959LTR2-F1
#
_cell.length_a   1.000
_cell.length_b   1.000
_cell.length_c   1.000
_cell.angle_alpha   90.00
_cell.angle_beta   90.00
_cell.angle_gamma   90.00
#
_symmetry.space_group_name_H-M   'P 1'
#
loop_
_entity.id
_entity.type
_entity.pdbx_description
1 polymer ?
#
loop_
_entity_poly.entity_id
_entity_poly.type
_entity_poly.pdbx_seq_one_letter_code
_entity_poly.pdbx_strand_id
1 'polypeptide(L)'
;MKYILWAIRIIVGVLFIFSGLVKANDPLGLSYKMDEFFEVWNMHWMMPYSLAMSVLMIAFEIVAGIAVLIGYAYRLFSYLLLLLITFFTFLTAYVLFSGKIKECGCFGDCIKISNEETFWKDVILLVLAVVLVIYRNKIKPVFKGYSGTVIMITTAVFAFGMQWWALEHLPFHDCLPYKIGVDINVDSKIPPGAKPDRYESVMIYEKDGVQKEFTMQNYPWQDTTWVFVDRTDKLVEKGNAEPKIKDFVLSDFDGNDLTETVLTMPGYTFLWFVKDPAEARTDKMDELKALLDVCNRNNIPFYMLSSATQDATFDFVKK
;
A
#
# COMPACT_ATOMS: atom_id res chain seq x y z
N MET A 1 31.74 -15.54 -12.92
CA MET A 1 30.38 -16.15 -12.83
C MET A 1 29.96 -16.56 -11.42
N LYS A 2 30.75 -17.32 -10.63
CA LYS A 2 30.32 -17.73 -9.28
C LYS A 2 30.03 -16.55 -8.34
N TYR A 3 30.92 -15.55 -8.29
CA TYR A 3 30.72 -14.34 -7.48
C TYR A 3 29.51 -13.52 -7.92
N ILE A 4 29.26 -13.43 -9.23
CA ILE A 4 28.10 -12.73 -9.79
C ILE A 4 26.80 -13.41 -9.37
N LEU A 5 26.71 -14.74 -9.50
CA LEU A 5 25.52 -15.48 -9.06
C LEU A 5 25.28 -15.36 -7.55
N TRP A 6 26.36 -15.30 -6.76
CA TRP A 6 26.27 -15.09 -5.32
C TRP A 6 25.77 -13.68 -4.98
N ALA A 7 26.28 -12.66 -5.66
CA ALA A 7 25.80 -11.28 -5.51
C ALA A 7 24.33 -11.14 -5.91
N ILE A 8 23.93 -11.68 -7.07
CA ILE A 8 22.52 -11.65 -7.52
C ILE A 8 21.61 -12.33 -6.49
N ARG A 9 22.03 -13.50 -5.98
CA ARG A 9 21.28 -14.24 -4.95
C ARG A 9 21.10 -13.42 -3.67
N ILE A 10 22.14 -12.71 -3.24
CA ILE A 10 22.06 -11.82 -2.07
C ILE A 10 21.13 -10.67 -2.32
N ILE A 11 21.28 -9.97 -3.45
CA ILE A 11 20.45 -8.81 -3.81
C ILE A 11 18.98 -9.22 -3.84
N VAL A 12 18.64 -10.26 -4.61
CA VAL A 12 17.25 -10.74 -4.74
C VAL A 12 16.72 -11.20 -3.39
N GLY A 13 17.48 -12.03 -2.67
CA GLY A 13 17.01 -12.59 -1.40
C GLY A 13 16.82 -11.53 -0.30
N VAL A 14 17.75 -10.57 -0.17
CA VAL A 14 17.65 -9.48 0.81
C VAL A 14 16.50 -8.54 0.46
N LEU A 15 16.32 -8.18 -0.81
CA LEU A 15 15.22 -7.32 -1.23
C LEU A 15 13.86 -7.96 -0.96
N PHE A 16 13.72 -9.27 -1.20
CA PHE A 16 12.50 -10.02 -0.89
C PHE A 16 12.21 -10.07 0.60
N ILE A 17 13.22 -10.34 1.43
CA ILE A 17 13.06 -10.36 2.88
C ILE A 17 12.68 -8.96 3.38
N PHE A 18 13.38 -7.93 2.92
CA PHE A 18 13.11 -6.55 3.32
C PHE A 18 11.69 -6.13 2.93
N SER A 19 11.29 -6.33 1.68
CA SER A 19 9.94 -6.06 1.17
C SER A 19 8.87 -6.82 1.98
N GLY A 20 9.09 -8.12 2.22
CA GLY A 20 8.19 -8.94 3.02
C GLY A 20 8.08 -8.47 4.48
N LEU A 21 9.19 -8.08 5.12
CA LEU A 21 9.17 -7.57 6.51
C LEU A 21 8.43 -6.24 6.64
N VAL A 22 8.58 -5.33 5.67
CA VAL A 22 7.85 -4.06 5.69
C VAL A 22 6.34 -4.30 5.51
N LYS A 23 5.94 -5.23 4.63
CA LYS A 23 4.53 -5.63 4.51
C LYS A 23 4.02 -6.38 5.73
N ALA A 24 4.84 -7.20 6.38
CA ALA A 24 4.46 -7.93 7.59
C ALA A 24 4.18 -7.02 8.79
N ASN A 25 4.69 -5.78 8.77
CA ASN A 25 4.37 -4.74 9.75
C ASN A 25 2.94 -4.21 9.61
N ASP A 26 2.35 -4.26 8.40
CA ASP A 26 0.94 -3.94 8.15
C ASP A 26 0.34 -4.85 7.06
N PRO A 27 -0.12 -6.06 7.44
CA PRO A 27 -0.74 -6.99 6.50
C PRO A 27 -2.14 -6.52 6.02
N LEU A 28 -2.80 -5.63 6.77
CA LEU A 28 -4.10 -5.05 6.39
C LEU A 28 -3.96 -4.05 5.24
N GLY A 29 -2.89 -3.24 5.24
CA GLY A 29 -2.58 -2.35 4.13
C GLY A 29 -2.54 -3.09 2.79
N LEU A 30 -1.89 -4.26 2.74
CA LEU A 30 -1.84 -5.09 1.53
C LEU A 30 -3.19 -5.75 1.19
N SER A 31 -4.01 -6.13 2.18
CA SER A 31 -5.34 -6.68 1.89
C SER A 31 -6.26 -5.63 1.25
N TYR A 32 -6.22 -4.38 1.72
CA TYR A 32 -6.98 -3.29 1.10
C TYR A 32 -6.54 -3.02 -0.33
N LYS A 33 -5.23 -3.12 -0.61
CA LYS A 33 -4.74 -3.04 -1.99
C LYS A 33 -5.25 -4.18 -2.87
N MET A 34 -5.30 -5.41 -2.35
CA MET A 34 -5.93 -6.51 -3.10
C MET A 34 -7.41 -6.25 -3.38
N ASP A 35 -8.15 -5.69 -2.42
CA ASP A 35 -9.56 -5.33 -2.61
C ASP A 35 -9.73 -4.26 -3.70
N GLU A 36 -8.87 -3.22 -3.74
CA GLU A 36 -8.85 -2.24 -4.83
C GLU A 36 -8.68 -2.91 -6.21
N PHE A 37 -7.77 -3.87 -6.35
CA PHE A 37 -7.61 -4.63 -7.61
C PHE A 37 -8.82 -5.48 -7.94
N PHE A 38 -9.39 -6.18 -6.95
CA PHE A 38 -10.56 -7.03 -7.16
C PHE A 38 -11.79 -6.22 -7.55
N GLU A 39 -11.98 -5.04 -6.97
CA GLU A 39 -13.07 -4.13 -7.33
C GLU A 39 -12.94 -3.66 -8.78
N VAL A 40 -11.75 -3.19 -9.20
CA VAL A 40 -11.51 -2.76 -10.58
C VAL A 40 -11.68 -3.91 -11.59
N TRP A 41 -11.38 -5.15 -11.20
CA TRP A 41 -11.56 -6.33 -12.04
C TRP A 41 -12.95 -6.98 -11.92
N ASN A 42 -13.88 -6.40 -11.14
CA ASN A 42 -15.20 -6.97 -10.83
C ASN A 42 -15.15 -8.39 -10.23
N MET A 43 -14.11 -8.69 -9.44
CA MET A 43 -13.89 -9.97 -8.75
C MET A 43 -14.29 -9.91 -7.26
N HIS A 44 -15.47 -9.37 -6.96
CA HIS A 44 -15.96 -9.17 -5.58
C HIS A 44 -15.97 -10.44 -4.71
N TRP A 45 -16.10 -11.62 -5.33
CA TRP A 45 -16.06 -12.90 -4.63
C TRP A 45 -14.71 -13.20 -3.96
N MET A 46 -13.63 -12.51 -4.35
CA MET A 46 -12.30 -12.67 -3.76
C MET A 46 -12.06 -11.76 -2.55
N MET A 47 -12.84 -10.70 -2.36
CA MET A 47 -12.64 -9.71 -1.30
C MET A 47 -12.65 -10.33 0.13
N PRO A 48 -13.54 -11.28 0.47
CA PRO A 48 -13.50 -11.93 1.79
C PRO A 48 -12.21 -12.71 2.08
N TYR A 49 -11.44 -13.04 1.04
CA TYR A 49 -10.19 -13.78 1.15
C TYR A 49 -8.94 -12.88 1.07
N SER A 50 -9.09 -11.56 0.92
CA SER A 50 -7.98 -10.63 0.71
C SER A 50 -6.98 -10.63 1.87
N LEU A 51 -7.46 -10.65 3.12
CA LEU A 51 -6.62 -10.76 4.30
C LEU A 51 -5.81 -12.06 4.33
N ALA A 52 -6.46 -13.20 4.07
CA ALA A 52 -5.77 -14.49 4.04
C ALA A 52 -4.71 -14.55 2.93
N MET A 53 -5.05 -14.03 1.74
CA MET A 53 -4.14 -13.95 0.60
C MET A 53 -2.95 -13.02 0.87
N SER A 54 -3.18 -11.87 1.50
CA SER A 54 -2.15 -10.94 1.94
C SER A 54 -1.15 -11.63 2.87
N VAL A 55 -1.65 -12.26 3.94
CA VAL A 55 -0.81 -12.92 4.94
C VAL A 55 0.02 -14.06 4.36
N LEU A 56 -0.61 -14.89 3.50
CA LEU A 56 0.08 -16.00 2.83
C LEU A 56 1.15 -15.51 1.86
N MET A 57 0.85 -14.46 1.08
CA MET A 57 1.79 -13.90 0.11
C MET A 57 3.01 -13.27 0.80
N ILE A 58 2.80 -12.50 1.86
CA ILE A 58 3.88 -11.90 2.66
C ILE A 58 4.76 -12.99 3.28
N ALA A 59 4.15 -13.98 3.93
CA ALA A 59 4.90 -15.08 4.54
C ALA A 59 5.73 -15.82 3.49
N PHE A 60 5.14 -16.09 2.32
CA PHE A 60 5.83 -16.72 1.22
C PHE A 60 6.98 -15.87 0.67
N GLU A 61 6.84 -14.54 0.59
CA GLU A 61 7.90 -13.63 0.14
C GLU A 61 9.13 -13.70 1.05
N ILE A 62 8.93 -13.66 2.37
CA ILE A 62 10.01 -13.78 3.37
C ILE A 62 10.66 -15.16 3.28
N VAL A 63 9.85 -16.22 3.26
CA VAL A 63 10.31 -17.61 3.19
C VAL A 63 11.09 -17.87 1.90
N ALA A 64 10.60 -17.40 0.75
CA ALA A 64 11.28 -17.53 -0.54
C ALA A 64 12.58 -16.75 -0.58
N GLY A 65 12.62 -15.54 -0.02
CA GLY A 65 13.82 -14.73 0.12
C GLY A 65 14.91 -15.47 0.91
N ILE A 66 14.57 -16.02 2.09
CA ILE A 66 15.51 -16.81 2.90
C ILE A 66 15.91 -18.10 2.19
N ALA A 67 14.98 -18.82 1.56
CA ALA A 67 15.26 -20.06 0.84
C ALA A 67 16.29 -19.85 -0.29
N VAL A 68 16.13 -18.77 -1.07
CA VAL A 68 17.07 -18.37 -2.11
C VAL A 68 18.40 -17.96 -1.49
N LEU A 69 18.41 -17.20 -0.38
CA LEU A 69 19.64 -16.80 0.32
C LEU A 69 20.46 -17.95 0.87
N ILE A 70 19.85 -19.05 1.34
CA ILE A 70 20.56 -20.21 1.90
C ILE A 70 20.74 -21.34 0.88
N GLY A 71 20.00 -21.31 -0.23
CA GLY A 71 20.05 -22.33 -1.28
C GLY A 71 19.19 -23.56 -0.97
N TYR A 72 18.19 -23.43 -0.10
CA TYR A 72 17.31 -24.53 0.32
C TYR A 72 16.27 -24.82 -0.76
N ALA A 73 16.10 -26.09 -1.12
CA ALA A 73 15.20 -26.54 -2.19
C ALA A 73 15.21 -25.61 -3.43
N TYR A 74 16.42 -25.14 -3.81
CA TYR A 74 16.60 -23.97 -4.65
C TYR A 74 15.85 -24.03 -5.98
N ARG A 75 15.75 -25.22 -6.59
CA ARG A 75 14.99 -25.42 -7.82
C ARG A 75 13.53 -24.98 -7.66
N LEU A 76 12.85 -25.43 -6.60
CA LEU A 76 11.46 -25.06 -6.32
C LEU A 76 11.32 -23.57 -6.04
N PHE A 77 12.08 -23.05 -5.07
CA PHE A 77 12.00 -21.65 -4.66
C PHE A 77 12.40 -20.66 -5.76
N SER A 78 13.31 -21.04 -6.67
CA SER A 78 13.66 -20.19 -7.83
C SER A 78 12.49 -20.02 -8.81
N TYR A 79 11.71 -21.08 -9.08
CA TYR A 79 10.51 -20.98 -9.92
C TYR A 79 9.38 -20.25 -9.23
N LEU A 80 9.20 -20.51 -7.93
CA LEU A 80 8.20 -19.87 -7.09
C LEU A 80 8.44 -18.36 -6.94
N LEU A 81 9.70 -17.96 -6.74
CA LEU A 81 10.10 -16.55 -6.72
C LEU A 81 9.94 -15.89 -8.09
N LEU A 82 10.27 -16.59 -9.19
CA LEU A 82 10.04 -16.08 -10.54
C LEU A 82 8.54 -15.86 -10.80
N LEU A 83 7.68 -16.80 -10.41
CA LEU A 83 6.23 -16.67 -10.52
C LEU A 83 5.72 -15.43 -9.77
N LEU A 84 6.19 -15.24 -8.53
CA LEU A 84 5.79 -14.12 -7.70
C LEU A 84 6.24 -12.77 -8.27
N ILE A 85 7.49 -12.66 -8.75
CA ILE A 85 7.97 -11.42 -9.38
C ILE A 85 7.22 -11.15 -10.68
N THR A 86 6.97 -12.16 -11.51
CA THR A 86 6.16 -11.98 -12.73
C THR A 86 4.78 -11.45 -12.39
N PHE A 87 4.15 -11.96 -11.33
CA PHE A 87 2.86 -11.47 -10.85
C PHE A 87 2.93 -10.02 -10.37
N PHE A 88 3.91 -9.65 -9.52
CA PHE A 88 4.06 -8.25 -9.08
C PHE A 88 4.44 -7.30 -10.22
N THR A 89 5.25 -7.74 -11.17
CA THR A 89 5.58 -6.97 -12.37
C THR A 89 4.33 -6.71 -13.21
N PHE A 90 3.42 -7.68 -13.31
CA PHE A 90 2.12 -7.49 -13.96
C PHE A 90 1.23 -6.49 -13.21
N LEU A 91 1.14 -6.58 -11.88
CA LEU A 91 0.36 -5.64 -11.08
C LEU A 91 0.91 -4.21 -11.18
N THR A 92 2.22 -4.03 -11.07
CA THR A 92 2.86 -2.71 -11.19
C THR A 92 2.73 -2.13 -12.59
N ALA A 93 2.83 -2.96 -13.64
CA ALA A 93 2.51 -2.55 -15.00
C ALA A 93 1.05 -2.10 -15.13
N TYR A 94 0.11 -2.85 -14.54
CA TYR A 94 -1.31 -2.50 -14.56
C TYR A 94 -1.56 -1.14 -13.90
N VAL A 95 -0.96 -0.89 -12.74
CA VAL A 95 -1.05 0.41 -12.03
C VAL A 95 -0.49 1.54 -12.91
N LEU A 96 0.69 1.34 -13.50
CA LEU A 96 1.36 2.35 -14.33
C LEU A 96 0.57 2.69 -15.60
N PHE A 97 0.03 1.70 -16.30
CA PHE A 97 -0.66 1.91 -17.58
C PHE A 97 -2.15 2.21 -17.44
N SER A 98 -2.82 1.69 -16.40
CA SER A 98 -4.25 1.91 -16.22
C SER A 98 -4.56 3.23 -15.52
N GLY A 99 -3.67 3.75 -14.66
CA GLY A 99 -3.90 4.98 -13.90
C GLY A 99 -5.10 4.95 -12.92
N LYS A 100 -5.78 3.80 -12.77
CA LYS A 100 -6.99 3.64 -11.95
C LYS A 100 -6.69 3.42 -10.46
N ILE A 101 -5.49 2.94 -10.14
CA ILE A 101 -5.06 2.60 -8.79
C ILE A 101 -3.86 3.48 -8.47
N LYS A 102 -3.82 4.06 -7.26
CA LYS A 102 -2.78 5.04 -6.91
C LYS A 102 -1.42 4.38 -6.69
N GLU A 103 -1.36 3.22 -6.04
CA GLU A 103 -0.11 2.55 -5.64
C GLU A 103 -0.25 1.02 -5.59
N CYS A 104 0.82 0.28 -5.90
CA CYS A 104 0.82 -1.19 -5.96
C CYS A 104 1.02 -1.89 -4.58
N GLY A 105 1.34 -1.15 -3.51
CA GLY A 105 1.53 -1.72 -2.16
C GLY A 105 2.78 -2.59 -1.97
N CYS A 106 3.74 -2.55 -2.91
CA CYS A 106 4.91 -3.43 -2.90
C CYS A 106 5.88 -3.22 -1.71
N PHE A 107 5.81 -2.13 -0.96
CA PHE A 107 6.59 -1.91 0.26
C PHE A 107 5.71 -1.47 1.44
N GLY A 108 4.42 -1.79 1.41
CA GLY A 108 3.46 -1.26 2.39
C GLY A 108 3.44 0.27 2.44
N ASP A 109 2.92 0.82 3.53
CA ASP A 109 2.74 2.27 3.70
C ASP A 109 4.00 3.01 4.18
N CYS A 110 5.03 2.28 4.60
CA CYS A 110 6.27 2.86 5.15
C CYS A 110 7.20 3.48 4.10
N ILE A 111 7.17 2.98 2.87
CA ILE A 111 8.08 3.43 1.81
C ILE A 111 7.26 3.69 0.54
N LYS A 112 6.85 4.95 0.36
CA LYS A 112 6.18 5.41 -0.85
C LYS A 112 7.20 5.65 -1.96
N ILE A 113 7.24 4.74 -2.92
CA ILE A 113 8.05 4.83 -4.14
C ILE A 113 7.11 5.13 -5.31
N SER A 114 7.56 5.90 -6.29
CA SER A 114 6.73 6.20 -7.46
C SER A 114 6.35 4.93 -8.22
N ASN A 115 5.21 4.95 -8.92
CA ASN A 115 4.74 3.79 -9.70
C ASN A 115 5.76 3.38 -10.79
N GLU A 116 6.44 4.36 -11.40
CA GLU A 116 7.49 4.12 -12.40
C GLU A 116 8.73 3.44 -11.79
N GLU A 117 9.23 3.95 -10.67
CA GLU A 117 10.39 3.34 -9.98
C GLU A 117 10.05 1.94 -9.48
N THR A 118 8.83 1.74 -8.98
CA THR A 118 8.38 0.42 -8.51
C THR A 118 8.31 -0.58 -9.67
N PHE A 119 7.76 -0.17 -10.82
CA PHE A 119 7.71 -1.00 -12.02
C PHE A 119 9.13 -1.37 -12.51
N TRP A 120 10.02 -0.39 -12.68
CA TRP A 120 11.38 -0.67 -13.16
C TRP A 120 12.20 -1.52 -12.19
N LYS A 121 12.02 -1.30 -10.88
CA LYS A 121 12.61 -2.16 -9.84
C LYS A 121 12.15 -3.61 -10.00
N ASP A 122 10.85 -3.85 -10.20
CA ASP A 122 10.31 -5.20 -10.41
C ASP A 122 10.80 -5.82 -11.73
N VAL A 123 10.92 -5.04 -12.81
CA VAL A 123 11.52 -5.49 -14.09
C VAL A 123 12.99 -5.90 -13.91
N ILE A 124 13.79 -5.13 -13.17
CA ILE A 124 15.19 -5.49 -12.87
C ILE A 124 15.22 -6.79 -12.05
N LEU A 125 14.39 -6.90 -11.01
CA LEU A 125 14.28 -8.10 -10.20
C LEU A 125 13.84 -9.32 -11.03
N LEU A 126 12.96 -9.13 -12.01
CA LEU A 126 12.50 -10.18 -12.92
C LEU A 126 13.67 -10.72 -13.75
N VAL A 127 14.49 -9.84 -14.33
CA VAL A 127 15.69 -10.24 -15.09
C VAL A 127 16.66 -11.01 -14.19
N LEU A 128 16.90 -10.52 -12.96
CA LEU A 128 17.76 -11.20 -11.99
C LEU A 128 17.21 -12.58 -11.61
N ALA A 129 15.90 -12.70 -11.40
CA ALA A 129 15.24 -13.97 -11.09
C ALA A 129 15.33 -14.97 -12.24
N VAL A 130 15.19 -14.52 -13.50
CA VAL A 130 15.40 -15.37 -14.69
C VAL A 130 16.82 -15.92 -14.71
N VAL A 131 17.84 -15.08 -14.44
CA VAL A 131 19.23 -15.53 -14.33
C VAL A 131 19.39 -16.60 -13.24
N LEU A 132 18.78 -16.39 -12.07
CA LEU A 132 18.80 -17.35 -10.97
C LEU A 132 18.16 -18.70 -11.34
N VAL A 133 17.06 -18.69 -12.11
CA VAL A 133 16.40 -19.92 -12.60
C VAL A 133 17.24 -20.64 -13.67
N ILE A 134 17.87 -19.90 -14.60
CA ILE A 134 18.76 -20.50 -15.62
C ILE A 134 19.92 -21.23 -14.96
N TYR A 135 20.56 -20.60 -13.96
CA TYR A 135 21.72 -21.14 -13.27
C TYR A 135 21.38 -21.99 -12.03
N ARG A 136 20.11 -22.34 -11.82
CA ARG A 136 19.62 -23.05 -10.62
C ARG A 136 20.40 -24.34 -10.28
N ASN A 137 20.83 -25.09 -11.29
CA ASN A 137 21.56 -26.34 -11.10
C ASN A 137 23.00 -26.15 -10.58
N LYS A 138 23.56 -24.92 -10.65
CA LYS A 138 24.91 -24.61 -10.18
C LYS A 138 24.94 -24.17 -8.71
N ILE A 139 23.77 -23.93 -8.11
CA ILE A 139 23.64 -23.37 -6.77
C ILE A 139 23.47 -24.49 -5.77
N LYS A 140 24.40 -24.58 -4.81
CA LYS A 140 24.37 -25.57 -3.73
C LYS A 140 23.85 -24.92 -2.44
N PRO A 141 23.17 -25.71 -1.58
CA PRO A 141 22.79 -25.24 -0.25
C PRO A 141 24.04 -24.92 0.57
N VAL A 142 23.97 -23.84 1.34
CA VAL A 142 25.06 -23.38 2.22
C VAL A 142 25.17 -24.29 3.45
N PHE A 143 24.02 -24.68 4.00
CA PHE A 143 23.92 -25.57 5.15
C PHE A 143 23.64 -27.01 4.70
N LYS A 144 24.27 -27.98 5.37
CA LYS A 144 24.05 -29.42 5.12
C LYS A 144 23.14 -30.02 6.20
N GLY A 145 22.28 -30.95 5.80
CA GLY A 145 21.43 -31.72 6.72
C GLY A 145 20.24 -30.93 7.27
N TYR A 146 19.86 -31.20 8.51
CA TYR A 146 18.63 -30.70 9.14
C TYR A 146 18.62 -29.20 9.43
N SER A 147 19.79 -28.56 9.52
CA SER A 147 19.94 -27.13 9.83
C SER A 147 19.20 -26.22 8.84
N GLY A 148 19.23 -26.56 7.53
CA GLY A 148 18.48 -25.82 6.52
C GLY A 148 16.97 -25.89 6.75
N THR A 149 16.45 -27.07 7.11
CA THR A 149 15.03 -27.27 7.40
C THR A 149 14.60 -26.52 8.66
N VAL A 150 15.42 -26.52 9.72
CA VAL A 150 15.16 -25.75 10.95
C VAL A 150 15.05 -24.27 10.63
N ILE A 151 16.01 -23.70 9.88
CA ILE A 151 15.97 -22.29 9.49
C ILE A 151 14.68 -21.95 8.74
N MET A 152 14.25 -22.81 7.81
CA MET A 152 13.02 -22.60 7.05
C MET A 152 11.76 -22.67 7.92
N ILE A 153 11.67 -23.63 8.84
CA ILE A 153 10.53 -23.74 9.77
C ILE A 153 10.50 -22.54 10.71
N THR A 154 11.64 -22.16 11.30
CA THR A 154 11.74 -20.98 12.16
C THR A 154 11.37 -19.71 11.41
N THR A 155 11.81 -19.56 10.15
CA THR A 155 11.43 -18.44 9.28
C THR A 155 9.93 -18.38 9.06
N ALA A 156 9.29 -19.50 8.75
CA ALA A 156 7.85 -19.55 8.52
C ALA A 156 7.07 -19.18 9.81
N VAL A 157 7.44 -19.78 10.95
CA VAL A 157 6.83 -19.46 12.25
C VAL A 157 7.02 -17.98 12.60
N PHE A 158 8.21 -17.43 12.36
CA PHE A 158 8.49 -16.01 12.58
C PHE A 158 7.64 -15.12 11.66
N ALA A 159 7.53 -15.44 10.36
CA ALA A 159 6.76 -14.66 9.41
C ALA A 159 5.27 -14.64 9.74
N PHE A 160 4.68 -15.78 10.12
CA PHE A 160 3.27 -15.82 10.57
C PHE A 160 3.09 -15.19 11.95
N GLY A 161 4.00 -15.40 12.89
CA GLY A 161 3.93 -14.84 14.24
C GLY A 161 4.03 -13.31 14.25
N MET A 162 4.91 -12.74 13.42
CA MET A 162 5.03 -11.29 13.26
C MET A 162 3.73 -10.67 12.73
N GLN A 163 3.12 -11.27 11.71
CA GLN A 163 1.88 -10.78 11.12
C GLN A 163 0.70 -10.95 12.08
N TRP A 164 0.63 -12.07 12.81
CA TRP A 164 -0.37 -12.26 13.86
C TRP A 164 -0.26 -11.20 14.94
N TRP A 165 0.97 -10.90 15.38
CA TRP A 165 1.20 -9.85 16.36
C TRP A 165 0.77 -8.48 15.83
N ALA A 166 1.11 -8.13 14.58
CA ALA A 166 0.74 -6.86 13.95
C ALA A 166 -0.77 -6.73 13.66
N LEU A 167 -1.52 -7.83 13.63
CA LEU A 167 -2.99 -7.82 13.51
C LEU A 167 -3.68 -7.62 14.86
N GLU A 168 -3.13 -8.15 15.95
CA GLU A 168 -3.72 -8.00 17.29
C GLU A 168 -3.19 -6.75 18.03
N HIS A 169 -1.99 -6.29 17.68
CA HIS A 169 -1.32 -5.13 18.28
C HIS A 169 -0.99 -4.08 17.22
N LEU A 170 -0.75 -2.84 17.65
CA LEU A 170 -0.28 -1.77 16.76
C LEU A 170 0.99 -2.20 15.99
N PRO A 171 1.16 -1.78 14.73
CA PRO A 171 2.39 -2.01 13.97
C PRO A 171 3.65 -1.64 14.76
N PHE A 172 4.75 -2.39 14.59
CA PHE A 172 6.02 -2.10 15.26
C PHE A 172 6.55 -0.71 14.90
N HIS A 173 6.31 -0.31 13.65
CA HIS A 173 6.58 1.05 13.19
C HIS A 173 5.32 1.62 12.55
N ASP A 174 4.77 2.67 13.17
CA ASP A 174 3.61 3.37 12.63
C ASP A 174 4.04 4.38 11.56
N CYS A 175 3.75 4.01 10.32
CA CYS A 175 4.03 4.78 9.12
C CYS A 175 2.82 5.55 8.61
N LEU A 176 1.67 5.40 9.27
CA LEU A 176 0.43 6.03 8.84
C LEU A 176 0.46 7.53 9.14
N PRO A 177 -0.29 8.34 8.38
CA PRO A 177 -0.37 9.77 8.61
C PRO A 177 -1.04 10.13 9.94
N TYR A 178 -1.71 9.18 10.60
CA TYR A 178 -2.42 9.35 11.87
C TYR A 178 -1.64 8.90 13.12
N LYS A 179 -0.31 8.78 13.02
CA LYS A 179 0.52 8.33 14.14
C LYS A 179 0.45 9.27 15.35
N ILE A 180 0.76 8.72 16.52
CA ILE A 180 0.75 9.46 17.80
C ILE A 180 1.63 10.71 17.70
N GLY A 181 1.08 11.86 18.11
CA GLY A 181 1.76 13.17 18.12
C GLY A 181 1.59 14.00 16.85
N VAL A 182 0.83 13.52 15.85
CA VAL A 182 0.43 14.31 14.68
C VAL A 182 -0.77 15.19 15.00
N ASP A 183 -0.72 16.45 14.55
CA ASP A 183 -1.87 17.35 14.57
C ASP A 183 -2.63 17.25 13.24
N ILE A 184 -3.83 16.65 13.31
CA ILE A 184 -4.70 16.41 12.15
C ILE A 184 -5.14 17.74 11.51
N ASN A 185 -5.34 18.82 12.27
CA ASN A 185 -5.77 20.10 11.72
C ASN A 185 -4.65 20.76 10.89
N VAL A 186 -3.40 20.61 11.34
CA VAL A 186 -2.22 21.13 10.63
C VAL A 186 -1.86 20.27 9.43
N ASP A 187 -1.79 18.94 9.60
CA ASP A 187 -1.36 18.02 8.52
C ASP A 187 -2.45 17.79 7.45
N SER A 188 -3.69 18.24 7.70
CA SER A 188 -4.76 18.34 6.70
C SER A 188 -4.66 19.58 5.79
N LYS A 189 -3.82 20.56 6.14
CA LYS A 189 -3.62 21.77 5.34
C LYS A 189 -2.45 21.62 4.37
N ILE A 190 -2.53 22.29 3.23
CA ILE A 190 -1.43 22.32 2.26
C ILE A 190 -0.23 23.01 2.92
N PRO A 191 0.97 22.40 2.91
CA PRO A 191 2.13 22.99 3.59
C PRO A 191 2.50 24.36 2.97
N PRO A 192 2.88 25.35 3.80
CA PRO A 192 3.25 26.67 3.32
C PRO A 192 4.47 26.60 2.41
N GLY A 193 4.36 27.14 1.19
CA GLY A 193 5.41 27.08 0.16
C GLY A 193 5.30 25.89 -0.79
N ALA A 194 4.21 25.12 -0.75
CA ALA A 194 3.97 24.08 -1.72
C ALA A 194 3.77 24.63 -3.13
N LYS A 195 4.44 24.02 -4.10
CA LYS A 195 4.28 24.32 -5.52
C LYS A 195 3.09 23.49 -6.03
N PRO A 196 2.09 24.11 -6.69
CA PRO A 196 1.04 23.37 -7.36
C PRO A 196 1.61 22.57 -8.53
N ASP A 197 0.88 21.54 -8.94
CA ASP A 197 1.16 20.79 -10.16
C ASP A 197 1.32 21.72 -11.37
N ARG A 198 2.42 21.58 -12.10
CA ARG A 198 2.63 22.30 -13.35
C ARG A 198 2.16 21.41 -14.51
N TYR A 199 1.04 21.79 -15.08
CA TYR A 199 0.54 21.23 -16.33
C TYR A 199 1.04 22.06 -17.50
N GLU A 200 1.49 21.41 -18.57
CA GLU A 200 1.63 22.03 -19.88
C GLU A 200 0.53 21.52 -20.80
N SER A 201 -0.21 22.45 -21.40
CA SER A 201 -1.19 22.12 -22.43
C SER A 201 -0.46 21.72 -23.71
N VAL A 202 -0.60 20.45 -24.08
CA VAL A 202 -0.08 19.90 -25.34
C VAL A 202 -1.24 19.76 -26.31
N MET A 203 -1.06 20.31 -27.51
CA MET A 203 -2.03 20.20 -28.59
C MET A 203 -1.57 19.14 -29.58
N ILE A 204 -2.43 18.18 -29.88
CA ILE A 204 -2.19 17.10 -30.85
C ILE A 204 -2.73 17.57 -32.20
N TYR A 205 -1.86 17.62 -33.20
CA TYR A 205 -2.21 17.96 -34.56
C TYR A 205 -1.84 16.82 -35.52
N GLU A 206 -2.65 16.64 -36.56
CA GLU A 206 -2.45 15.63 -37.60
C GLU A 206 -2.13 16.30 -38.94
N LYS A 207 -1.15 15.75 -39.64
CA LYS A 207 -0.80 16.12 -41.01
C LYS A 207 -0.40 14.85 -41.76
N ASP A 208 -1.03 14.61 -42.90
CA ASP A 208 -0.78 13.44 -43.76
C ASP A 208 -0.86 12.09 -43.02
N GLY A 209 -1.80 11.96 -42.06
CA GLY A 209 -2.00 10.75 -41.25
C GLY A 209 -0.98 10.55 -40.13
N VAL A 210 -0.09 11.51 -39.88
CA VAL A 210 0.89 11.49 -38.79
C VAL A 210 0.48 12.49 -37.71
N GLN A 211 0.22 11.99 -36.51
CA GLN A 211 -0.10 12.82 -35.34
C GLN A 211 1.20 13.28 -34.65
N LYS A 212 1.27 14.58 -34.33
CA LYS A 212 2.36 15.19 -33.56
C LYS A 212 1.82 16.06 -32.44
N GLU A 213 2.54 16.01 -31.32
CA GLU A 213 2.30 16.81 -30.14
C GLU A 213 3.07 18.15 -30.22
N PHE A 214 2.38 19.25 -29.98
CA PHE A 214 2.94 20.59 -29.95
C PHE A 214 2.62 21.28 -28.62
N THR A 215 3.63 21.82 -27.96
CA THR A 215 3.48 22.73 -26.82
C THR A 215 3.32 24.17 -27.30
N MET A 216 2.86 25.08 -26.44
CA MET A 216 2.77 26.52 -26.77
C MET A 216 4.08 27.14 -27.28
N GLN A 217 5.23 26.56 -26.95
CA GLN A 217 6.55 27.03 -27.37
C GLN A 217 6.96 26.49 -28.74
N ASN A 218 6.51 25.29 -29.10
CA ASN A 218 6.90 24.59 -30.33
C ASN A 218 5.76 24.53 -31.36
N TYR A 219 4.68 25.27 -31.12
CA TYR A 219 3.51 25.29 -31.99
C TYR A 219 3.85 25.95 -33.35
N PRO A 220 3.71 25.24 -34.49
CA PRO A 220 4.04 25.79 -35.80
C PRO A 220 2.91 26.67 -36.31
N TRP A 221 2.75 27.88 -35.75
CA TRP A 221 1.66 28.82 -36.10
C TRP A 221 1.63 29.24 -37.57
N GLN A 222 2.72 29.01 -38.31
CA GLN A 222 2.88 29.36 -39.72
C GLN A 222 2.43 28.25 -40.68
N ASP A 223 2.25 27.01 -40.19
CA ASP A 223 1.91 25.88 -41.04
C ASP A 223 0.41 25.52 -40.88
N THR A 224 -0.41 25.96 -41.83
CA THR A 224 -1.88 25.76 -41.82
C THR A 224 -2.32 24.36 -42.27
N THR A 225 -1.39 23.47 -42.60
CA THR A 225 -1.71 22.11 -43.05
C THR A 225 -1.93 21.12 -41.89
N TRP A 226 -1.65 21.54 -40.66
CA TRP A 226 -1.90 20.77 -39.46
C TRP A 226 -3.36 20.92 -39.02
N VAL A 227 -4.07 19.79 -38.89
CA VAL A 227 -5.44 19.74 -38.38
C VAL A 227 -5.41 19.44 -36.89
N PHE A 228 -6.05 20.28 -36.09
CA PHE A 228 -6.18 20.05 -34.65
C PHE A 228 -7.02 18.79 -34.39
N VAL A 229 -6.49 17.87 -33.59
CA VAL A 229 -7.16 16.63 -33.20
C VAL A 229 -7.67 16.72 -31.78
N ASP A 230 -6.78 17.04 -30.83
CA ASP A 230 -7.10 17.02 -29.41
C ASP A 230 -6.17 17.94 -28.60
N ARG A 231 -6.59 18.33 -27.40
CA ARG A 231 -5.77 19.06 -26.42
C ARG A 231 -5.73 18.27 -25.13
N THR A 232 -4.55 17.84 -24.73
CA THR A 232 -4.33 17.16 -23.47
C THR A 232 -3.39 17.99 -22.60
N ASP A 233 -3.78 18.21 -21.36
CA ASP A 233 -2.91 18.82 -20.35
C ASP A 233 -2.00 17.72 -19.76
N LYS A 234 -0.71 17.74 -20.11
CA LYS A 234 0.27 16.80 -19.56
C LYS A 234 0.85 17.38 -18.28
N LEU A 235 0.86 16.57 -17.21
CA LEU A 235 1.56 16.91 -15.96
C LEU A 235 3.07 16.87 -16.25
N VAL A 236 3.72 18.02 -16.22
CA VAL A 236 5.17 18.15 -16.51
C VAL A 236 5.99 18.15 -15.22
N GLU A 237 5.46 18.73 -14.16
CA GLU A 237 6.09 18.72 -12.84
C GLU A 237 5.03 18.46 -11.79
N LYS A 238 5.11 17.31 -11.12
CA LYS A 238 4.24 17.01 -9.97
C LYS A 238 4.66 17.91 -8.81
N GLY A 239 3.75 18.75 -8.37
CA GLY A 239 3.92 19.63 -7.23
C GLY A 239 3.97 18.85 -5.92
N ASN A 240 4.35 19.54 -4.84
CA ASN A 240 4.30 19.01 -3.47
C ASN A 240 3.07 19.56 -2.71
N ALA A 241 2.07 20.08 -3.42
CA ALA A 241 0.86 20.70 -2.89
C ALA A 241 -0.22 19.69 -2.48
N GLU A 242 0.18 18.64 -1.79
CA GLU A 242 -0.74 17.66 -1.25
C GLU A 242 -0.63 17.64 0.28
N PRO A 243 -1.74 17.81 1.03
CA PRO A 243 -1.71 17.63 2.47
C PRO A 243 -1.45 16.16 2.79
N LYS A 244 -0.84 15.90 3.95
CA LYS A 244 -0.51 14.53 4.38
C LYS A 244 -1.76 13.74 4.74
N ILE A 245 -2.77 14.44 5.27
CA ILE A 245 -4.11 13.91 5.55
C ILE A 245 -5.07 14.59 4.59
N LYS A 246 -5.79 13.80 3.78
CA LYS A 246 -6.75 14.33 2.78
C LYS A 246 -8.20 13.99 3.11
N ASP A 247 -8.40 12.86 3.80
CA ASP A 247 -9.68 12.15 3.80
C ASP A 247 -10.32 12.10 5.19
N PHE A 248 -9.84 12.91 6.15
CA PHE A 248 -10.42 12.96 7.48
C PHE A 248 -11.62 13.92 7.49
N VAL A 249 -12.82 13.35 7.37
CA VAL A 249 -14.09 14.09 7.44
C VAL A 249 -15.02 13.39 8.42
N LEU A 250 -15.59 14.15 9.34
CA LEU A 250 -16.58 13.70 10.31
C LEU A 250 -17.91 14.34 9.96
N SER A 251 -18.91 13.52 9.65
CA SER A 251 -20.27 13.98 9.40
C SER A 251 -21.24 13.34 10.40
N ASP A 252 -22.28 14.07 10.78
CA ASP A 252 -23.42 13.49 11.48
C ASP A 252 -24.35 12.72 10.52
N PHE A 253 -25.40 12.11 11.06
CA PHE A 253 -26.38 11.37 10.27
C PHE A 253 -27.22 12.24 9.34
N ASP A 254 -27.26 13.55 9.59
CA ASP A 254 -27.95 14.54 8.74
C ASP A 254 -27.02 15.08 7.64
N GLY A 255 -25.74 14.67 7.62
CA GLY A 255 -24.73 15.06 6.65
C GLY A 255 -24.02 16.38 6.96
N ASN A 256 -24.19 16.94 8.17
CA ASN A 256 -23.47 18.14 8.57
C ASN A 256 -22.01 17.80 8.90
N ASP A 257 -21.07 18.56 8.35
CA ASP A 257 -19.64 18.42 8.65
C ASP A 257 -19.33 18.98 10.06
N LEU A 258 -18.80 18.12 10.91
CA LEU A 258 -18.40 18.41 12.29
C LEU A 258 -16.88 18.41 12.48
N THR A 259 -16.10 18.21 11.41
CA THR A 259 -14.65 18.00 11.46
C THR A 259 -13.92 19.14 12.17
N GLU A 260 -14.16 20.38 11.74
CA GLU A 260 -13.49 21.55 12.32
C GLU A 260 -13.88 21.76 13.79
N THR A 261 -15.17 21.60 14.10
CA THR A 261 -15.70 21.74 15.47
C THR A 261 -15.05 20.74 16.42
N VAL A 262 -14.91 19.48 16.01
CA VAL A 262 -14.32 18.41 16.82
C VAL A 262 -12.81 18.63 16.99
N LEU A 263 -12.10 19.01 15.93
CA LEU A 263 -10.65 19.18 15.95
C LEU A 263 -10.18 20.46 16.64
N THR A 264 -11.03 21.49 16.73
CA THR A 264 -10.68 22.78 17.37
C THR A 264 -11.22 22.92 18.80
N MET A 265 -11.95 21.92 19.29
CA MET A 265 -12.54 21.95 20.62
C MET A 265 -11.46 22.06 21.71
N PRO A 266 -11.59 22.98 22.68
CA PRO A 266 -10.59 23.14 23.72
C PRO A 266 -10.63 21.95 24.70
N GLY A 267 -9.47 21.33 24.93
CA GLY A 267 -9.31 20.21 25.86
C GLY A 267 -9.02 18.89 25.16
N TYR A 268 -9.38 17.79 25.82
CA TYR A 268 -9.26 16.46 25.24
C TYR A 268 -10.58 16.06 24.58
N THR A 269 -10.51 15.45 23.40
CA THR A 269 -11.64 14.82 22.74
C THR A 269 -11.27 13.38 22.43
N PHE A 270 -12.12 12.44 22.84
CA PHE A 270 -11.93 11.03 22.53
C PHE A 270 -12.80 10.65 21.34
N LEU A 271 -12.17 10.01 20.34
CA LEU A 271 -12.85 9.48 19.16
C LEU A 271 -12.71 7.95 19.16
N TRP A 272 -13.83 7.25 19.20
CA TRP A 272 -13.89 5.80 19.15
C TRP A 272 -14.34 5.34 17.77
N PHE A 273 -13.41 4.74 17.02
CA PHE A 273 -13.67 4.24 15.67
C PHE A 273 -14.19 2.80 15.69
N VAL A 274 -15.36 2.60 15.10
CA VAL A 274 -16.00 1.30 14.93
C VAL A 274 -16.28 1.09 13.44
N LYS A 275 -15.40 0.32 12.79
CA LYS A 275 -15.47 0.04 11.34
C LYS A 275 -16.80 -0.59 10.95
N ASP A 276 -17.16 -1.71 11.59
CA ASP A 276 -18.44 -2.38 11.37
C ASP A 276 -19.06 -2.78 12.72
N PRO A 277 -20.19 -2.17 13.14
CA PRO A 277 -20.88 -2.53 14.37
C PRO A 277 -21.44 -3.96 14.40
N ALA A 278 -21.65 -4.60 13.25
CA ALA A 278 -22.11 -5.98 13.18
C ALA A 278 -21.01 -7.00 13.53
N GLU A 279 -19.76 -6.69 13.16
CA GLU A 279 -18.59 -7.54 13.37
C GLU A 279 -17.70 -7.08 14.53
N ALA A 280 -17.99 -5.91 15.12
CA ALA A 280 -17.21 -5.34 16.20
C ALA A 280 -17.15 -6.27 17.43
N ARG A 281 -15.93 -6.49 17.92
CA ARG A 281 -15.68 -7.21 19.18
C ARG A 281 -16.23 -6.40 20.36
N THR A 282 -16.93 -7.09 21.26
CA THR A 282 -17.58 -6.49 22.45
C THR A 282 -17.00 -6.96 23.78
N ASP A 283 -15.86 -7.66 23.76
CA ASP A 283 -15.23 -8.29 24.91
C ASP A 283 -14.71 -7.31 25.98
N LYS A 284 -14.50 -6.03 25.61
CA LYS A 284 -13.98 -4.98 26.49
C LYS A 284 -14.95 -3.81 26.70
N MET A 285 -16.24 -4.01 26.43
CA MET A 285 -17.26 -2.95 26.53
C MET A 285 -17.44 -2.41 27.95
N ASP A 286 -17.22 -3.21 28.99
CA ASP A 286 -17.31 -2.74 30.38
C ASP A 286 -16.21 -1.71 30.71
N GLU A 287 -14.99 -1.94 30.24
CA GLU A 287 -13.87 -0.99 30.40
C GLU A 287 -14.13 0.31 29.63
N LEU A 288 -14.73 0.18 28.44
CA LEU A 288 -15.13 1.33 27.63
C LEU A 288 -16.26 2.15 28.29
N LYS A 289 -17.28 1.49 28.85
CA LYS A 289 -18.37 2.14 29.60
C LYS A 289 -17.81 2.88 30.82
N ALA A 290 -16.85 2.29 31.53
CA ALA A 290 -16.16 2.95 32.63
C ALA A 290 -15.38 4.20 32.18
N LEU A 291 -14.70 4.15 31.02
CA LEU A 291 -14.04 5.31 30.43
C LEU A 291 -15.05 6.40 30.06
N LEU A 292 -16.17 6.03 29.43
CA LEU A 292 -17.25 6.95 29.05
C LEU A 292 -17.82 7.68 30.27
N ASP A 293 -18.05 6.96 31.38
CA ASP A 293 -18.51 7.56 32.63
C ASP A 293 -17.53 8.59 33.19
N VAL A 294 -16.22 8.32 33.10
CA VAL A 294 -15.17 9.26 33.51
C VAL A 294 -15.15 10.48 32.60
N CYS A 295 -15.28 10.31 31.29
CA CYS A 295 -15.37 11.40 30.33
C CYS A 295 -16.59 12.29 30.62
N ASN A 296 -17.76 11.69 30.83
CA ASN A 296 -19.00 12.39 31.15
C ASN A 296 -18.90 13.21 32.44
N ARG A 297 -18.32 12.64 33.51
CA ARG A 297 -18.14 13.35 34.79
C ARG A 297 -17.22 14.57 34.68
N ASN A 298 -16.25 14.52 33.77
CA ASN A 298 -15.27 15.60 33.57
C ASN A 298 -15.64 16.54 32.40
N ASN A 299 -16.84 16.39 31.80
CA ASN A 299 -17.26 17.10 30.61
C ASN A 299 -16.26 16.99 29.44
N ILE A 300 -15.64 15.81 29.29
CA ILE A 300 -14.74 15.50 28.19
C ILE A 300 -15.57 14.91 27.05
N PRO A 301 -15.59 15.53 25.86
CA PRO A 301 -16.29 15.00 24.69
C PRO A 301 -15.79 13.61 24.30
N PHE A 302 -16.74 12.71 24.06
CA PHE A 302 -16.49 11.36 23.59
C PHE A 302 -17.43 11.06 22.42
N TYR A 303 -16.87 10.83 21.23
CA TYR A 303 -17.64 10.55 20.01
C TYR A 303 -17.35 9.15 19.50
N MET A 304 -18.39 8.43 19.12
CA MET A 304 -18.28 7.19 18.36
C MET A 304 -18.40 7.51 16.87
N LEU A 305 -17.48 6.97 16.07
CA LEU A 305 -17.43 7.13 14.62
C LEU A 305 -17.60 5.77 13.98
N SER A 306 -18.54 5.65 13.04
CA SER A 306 -18.78 4.42 12.30
C SER A 306 -19.13 4.69 10.85
N SER A 307 -18.73 3.79 9.95
CA SER A 307 -19.16 3.78 8.55
C SER A 307 -20.54 3.13 8.34
N ALA A 308 -21.20 2.66 9.40
CA ALA A 308 -22.50 2.03 9.32
C ALA A 308 -23.67 3.03 9.33
N THR A 309 -24.87 2.54 9.02
CA THR A 309 -26.09 3.33 9.10
C THR A 309 -26.44 3.72 10.53
N GLN A 310 -27.29 4.74 10.67
CA GLN A 310 -27.79 5.21 11.97
C GLN A 310 -28.43 4.08 12.78
N ASP A 311 -29.29 3.28 12.15
CA ASP A 311 -29.97 2.16 12.80
C ASP A 311 -29.00 1.11 13.33
N ALA A 312 -28.05 0.68 12.49
CA ALA A 312 -27.04 -0.31 12.87
C ALA A 312 -26.15 0.19 14.02
N THR A 313 -25.81 1.48 14.00
CA THR A 313 -25.02 2.12 15.06
C THR A 313 -25.79 2.16 16.38
N PHE A 314 -27.06 2.57 16.36
CA PHE A 314 -27.87 2.61 17.58
C PHE A 314 -28.15 1.23 18.17
N ASP A 315 -28.36 0.22 17.32
CA ASP A 315 -28.57 -1.14 17.80
C ASP A 315 -27.30 -1.75 18.41
N PHE A 316 -26.12 -1.34 17.96
CA PHE A 316 -24.86 -1.71 18.58
C PHE A 316 -24.66 -1.04 19.95
N VAL A 317 -24.98 0.26 20.07
CA VAL A 317 -24.87 0.99 21.34
C VAL A 317 -25.79 0.42 22.44
N LYS A 318 -26.90 -0.24 22.06
CA LYS A 318 -27.80 -0.92 23.02
C LYS A 318 -27.23 -2.23 23.60
N LYS A 319 -26.21 -2.83 22.99
CA LYS A 319 -25.59 -4.08 23.45
C LYS A 319 -24.62 -3.86 24.62
#